data_AF-A0A1F4BKQ5-F1
#
_entry.id   AF-A0A1F4BKQ5-F1
#
_cell.length_a   1.000
_cell.length_b   1.000
_cell.length_c   1.000
_cell.angle_alpha   90.00
_cell.angle_beta   90.00
_cell.angle_gamma   90.00
#
_symmetry.space_group_name_H-M   'P 1'
#
loop_
_entity.id
_entity.type
_entity.pdbx_description
1 polymer ?
#
loop_
_entity_poly.entity_id
_entity_poly.type
_entity_poly.pdbx_seq_one_letter_code
_entity_poly.pdbx_strand_id
1 'polypeptide(L)'
;MLVAIPSGERLDVLGPIYEFCSRKGFRPEGEAVRVGAWPVQFIPVFNALTAEAVERADAVAFEGVPFRVVRADHLAVIALSVNRPKDFARILALLESDSVSREEIASLARQHGLEDVWKRFVARFLDG
;
A
#
# COMPACT_ATOMS: atom_id res chain seq x y z
N MET A 1 -2.17 3.17 -5.90
CA MET A 1 -3.01 1.96 -5.90
C MET A 1 -2.11 0.75 -6.12
N LEU A 2 -2.12 -0.23 -5.22
CA LEU A 2 -1.41 -1.49 -5.45
C LEU A 2 -2.19 -2.33 -6.45
N VAL A 3 -1.49 -2.91 -7.41
CA VAL A 3 -2.08 -3.75 -8.46
C VAL A 3 -1.35 -5.07 -8.55
N ALA A 4 -2.10 -6.16 -8.44
CA ALA A 4 -1.62 -7.50 -8.78
C ALA A 4 -1.80 -7.70 -10.29
N ILE A 5 -0.71 -8.08 -10.98
CA ILE A 5 -0.71 -8.33 -12.41
C ILE A 5 -0.22 -9.76 -12.62
N PRO A 6 -0.91 -10.60 -13.43
CA PRO A 6 -0.48 -11.96 -13.69
C PRO A 6 0.98 -11.99 -14.16
N SER A 7 1.80 -12.80 -13.51
CA SER A 7 3.22 -12.95 -13.83
C SER A 7 3.37 -13.66 -15.17
N GLY A 8 3.43 -12.87 -16.24
CA GLY A 8 4.15 -13.21 -17.47
C GLY A 8 5.42 -12.36 -17.51
N GLU A 9 6.50 -12.88 -18.09
CA GLU A 9 7.72 -12.11 -18.41
C GLU A 9 7.37 -10.99 -19.38
N ARG A 10 6.85 -9.88 -18.87
CA ARG A 10 6.58 -8.66 -19.63
C ARG A 10 7.56 -7.60 -19.17
N LEU A 11 8.31 -7.07 -20.13
CA LEU A 11 9.15 -5.89 -19.96
C LEU A 11 8.34 -4.66 -19.51
N ASP A 12 7.04 -4.65 -19.80
CA ASP A 12 6.09 -3.63 -19.33
C ASP A 12 4.92 -4.27 -18.57
N VAL A 13 5.08 -4.38 -17.25
CA VAL A 13 4.07 -4.94 -16.34
C VAL A 13 2.84 -4.04 -16.27
N LEU A 14 2.99 -2.72 -16.39
CA LEU A 14 1.89 -1.75 -16.26
C LEU A 14 1.21 -1.41 -17.58
N GLY A 15 1.82 -1.73 -18.73
CA GLY A 15 1.31 -1.43 -20.07
C GLY A 15 -0.19 -1.68 -20.26
N PRO A 16 -0.72 -2.86 -19.90
CA PRO A 16 -2.16 -3.14 -20.05
C PRO A 16 -3.07 -2.18 -19.28
N ILE A 17 -2.63 -1.69 -18.11
CA ILE A 17 -3.38 -0.72 -17.30
C ILE A 17 -3.35 0.65 -17.96
N TYR A 18 -2.18 1.09 -18.43
CA TYR A 18 -2.04 2.37 -19.13
C TYR A 18 -2.82 2.38 -20.46
N GLU A 19 -2.83 1.28 -21.20
CA GLU A 19 -3.66 1.12 -22.39
C GLU A 19 -5.16 1.18 -22.07
N PHE A 20 -5.60 0.51 -21.00
CA PHE A 20 -6.97 0.59 -20.53
C PHE A 20 -7.36 2.03 -20.20
N CYS A 21 -6.50 2.75 -19.47
CA CYS A 21 -6.71 4.15 -19.13
C CYS A 21 -6.79 5.04 -20.38
N SER A 22 -5.89 4.84 -21.34
CA SER A 22 -5.87 5.57 -22.62
C SER A 22 -7.15 5.36 -23.42
N ARG A 23 -7.63 4.11 -23.55
CA ARG A 23 -8.91 3.79 -24.21
C ARG A 23 -10.12 4.44 -23.53
N LYS A 24 -10.03 4.75 -22.24
CA LYS A 24 -11.06 5.48 -21.47
C LYS A 24 -10.90 7.01 -21.52
N GLY A 25 -9.90 7.51 -22.23
CA GLY A 25 -9.63 8.94 -22.38
C GLY A 25 -8.80 9.56 -21.25
N PHE A 26 -8.27 8.74 -20.33
CA PHE A 26 -7.36 9.22 -19.29
C PHE A 26 -5.95 9.43 -19.84
N ARG A 27 -5.25 10.46 -19.33
CA ARG A 27 -3.92 10.84 -19.82
C ARG A 27 -2.83 10.53 -18.79
N PRO A 28 -1.69 9.95 -19.19
CA PRO A 28 -0.52 9.83 -18.33
C PRO A 28 0.03 11.21 -17.92
N GLU A 29 0.60 11.28 -16.73
CA GLU A 29 1.29 12.43 -16.16
C GLU A 29 2.42 11.95 -15.24
N GLY A 30 3.65 11.96 -15.76
CA GLY A 30 4.79 11.35 -15.07
C GLY A 30 4.56 9.85 -14.84
N GLU A 31 4.66 9.42 -13.59
CA GLU A 31 4.41 8.02 -13.18
C GLU A 31 2.93 7.74 -12.84
N ALA A 32 2.04 8.71 -13.06
CA ALA A 32 0.62 8.62 -12.73
C ALA A 32 -0.26 8.74 -13.98
N VAL A 33 -1.56 8.47 -13.80
CA VAL A 33 -2.63 8.75 -14.76
C VAL A 33 -3.57 9.77 -14.14
N ARG A 34 -3.91 10.82 -14.89
CA ARG A 34 -4.85 11.85 -14.45
C ARG A 34 -6.29 11.34 -14.57
N VAL A 35 -6.97 11.20 -13.43
CA VAL A 35 -8.38 10.81 -13.30
C VAL A 35 -9.14 11.97 -12.68
N GLY A 36 -9.82 12.75 -13.52
CA GLY A 36 -10.39 14.04 -13.09
C GLY A 36 -9.29 15.00 -12.61
N ALA A 37 -9.43 15.51 -11.39
CA ALA A 37 -8.43 16.38 -10.76
C ALA A 37 -7.26 15.62 -10.11
N TRP A 38 -7.35 14.29 -9.98
CA TRP A 38 -6.46 13.50 -9.14
C TRP A 38 -5.39 12.76 -9.95
N PRO A 39 -4.10 12.84 -9.55
CA PRO A 39 -3.07 11.95 -10.08
C PRO A 39 -3.17 10.57 -9.42
N VAL A 40 -3.39 9.53 -10.22
CA VAL A 40 -3.50 8.14 -9.75
C VAL A 40 -2.28 7.35 -10.20
N GLN A 41 -1.44 6.92 -9.24
CA GLN A 41 -0.30 6.05 -9.51
C GLN A 41 -0.66 4.58 -9.31
N PHE A 42 -0.26 3.73 -10.24
CA PHE A 42 -0.36 2.28 -10.16
C PHE A 42 1.00 1.71 -9.76
N ILE A 43 1.02 0.90 -8.70
CA ILE A 43 2.24 0.30 -8.16
C ILE A 43 2.07 -1.21 -8.25
N PRO A 44 2.88 -1.91 -9.05
CA PRO A 44 2.81 -3.37 -9.12
C PRO A 44 3.22 -3.96 -7.77
N VAL A 45 2.63 -5.10 -7.40
CA VAL A 45 3.16 -5.88 -6.26
C VAL A 45 4.61 -6.28 -6.57
N PHE A 46 5.50 -6.10 -5.60
CA PHE A 46 6.95 -6.26 -5.81
C PHE A 46 7.62 -7.14 -4.75
N ASN A 47 6.87 -7.58 -3.74
CA ASN A 47 7.34 -8.52 -2.71
C ASN A 47 6.16 -9.25 -2.06
N ALA A 48 6.45 -10.22 -1.18
CA ALA A 48 5.44 -11.01 -0.49
C ALA A 48 4.46 -10.15 0.34
N LEU A 49 4.96 -9.11 1.03
CA LEU A 49 4.13 -8.20 1.83
C LEU A 49 3.10 -7.44 0.99
N THR A 50 3.52 -6.89 -0.16
CA THR A 50 2.62 -6.14 -1.05
C THR A 50 1.67 -7.05 -1.83
N ALA A 51 2.07 -8.29 -2.11
CA ALA A 51 1.18 -9.32 -2.65
C ALA A 51 0.08 -9.69 -1.64
N GLU A 52 0.46 -9.98 -0.39
CA GLU A 52 -0.48 -10.30 0.69
C GLU A 52 -1.42 -9.12 0.98
N ALA A 53 -0.91 -7.88 0.94
CA ALA A 53 -1.72 -6.68 1.11
C ALA A 53 -2.85 -6.54 0.08
N VAL A 54 -2.61 -6.94 -1.17
CA VAL A 54 -3.64 -6.97 -2.22
C VAL A 54 -4.58 -8.15 -2.03
N GLU A 55 -4.05 -9.32 -1.67
CA GLU A 55 -4.84 -10.52 -1.44
C GLU A 55 -5.82 -10.36 -0.26
N ARG A 56 -5.38 -9.72 0.83
CA ARG A 56 -6.15 -9.52 2.07
C ARG A 56 -6.86 -8.17 2.16
N ALA A 57 -6.87 -7.36 1.10
CA ALA A 57 -7.57 -6.08 1.08
C ALA A 57 -9.07 -6.24 1.38
N ASP A 58 -9.61 -5.39 2.25
CA ASP A 58 -11.01 -5.43 2.66
C ASP A 58 -11.92 -4.96 1.53
N ALA A 59 -13.03 -5.66 1.32
CA ALA A 59 -14.08 -5.22 0.41
C ALA A 59 -14.93 -4.15 1.10
N VAL A 60 -15.01 -2.97 0.47
CA VAL A 60 -15.78 -1.83 0.94
C VAL A 60 -16.66 -1.31 -0.20
N ALA A 61 -17.69 -0.54 0.13
CA ALA A 61 -18.51 0.14 -0.87
C ALA A 61 -18.62 1.63 -0.52
N PHE A 62 -18.47 2.47 -1.53
CA PHE A 62 -18.66 3.92 -1.42
C PHE A 62 -19.63 4.35 -2.51
N GLU A 63 -20.69 5.04 -2.12
CA GLU A 63 -21.79 5.43 -3.02
C GLU A 63 -22.32 4.25 -3.86
N GLY A 64 -22.39 3.06 -3.27
CA GLY A 64 -22.87 1.84 -3.92
C GLY A 64 -21.87 1.17 -4.88
N VAL A 65 -20.67 1.73 -5.06
CA VAL A 65 -19.61 1.15 -5.88
C VAL A 65 -18.67 0.30 -5.01
N PRO A 66 -18.57 -1.03 -5.24
CA PRO A 66 -17.67 -1.88 -4.47
C PRO A 66 -16.22 -1.71 -4.93
N PHE A 67 -15.29 -1.67 -3.99
CA PHE A 67 -13.85 -1.65 -4.23
C PHE A 67 -13.10 -2.31 -3.07
N ARG A 68 -11.79 -2.50 -3.23
CA ARG A 68 -10.93 -3.12 -2.20
C ARG A 68 -9.95 -2.10 -1.64
N VAL A 69 -9.79 -2.08 -0.31
CA VAL A 69 -8.87 -1.20 0.40
C VAL A 69 -7.87 -2.03 1.18
N VAL A 70 -6.59 -1.70 1.04
CA VAL A 70 -5.53 -2.36 1.81
C VAL A 70 -5.75 -2.06 3.30
N ARG A 71 -5.72 -3.11 4.11
CA ARG A 71 -5.88 -3.03 5.56
C ARG A 71 -4.82 -2.14 6.22
N ALA A 72 -5.18 -1.50 7.33
CA ALA A 72 -4.31 -0.57 8.05
C ALA A 72 -3.01 -1.22 8.54
N ASP A 73 -3.05 -2.48 8.98
CA ASP A 73 -1.87 -3.27 9.37
C ASP A 73 -0.85 -3.41 8.23
N HIS A 74 -1.31 -3.77 7.04
CA HIS A 74 -0.45 -3.88 5.86
C HIS A 74 0.08 -2.52 5.43
N LEU A 75 -0.73 -1.47 5.47
CA LEU A 75 -0.26 -0.10 5.18
C LEU A 75 0.85 0.33 6.15
N ALA A 76 0.69 0.04 7.44
CA ALA A 76 1.68 0.35 8.46
C ALA A 76 2.98 -0.43 8.25
N VAL A 77 2.90 -1.73 7.96
CA VAL A 77 4.10 -2.58 7.74
C VAL A 77 4.78 -2.26 6.41
N ILE A 78 4.02 -1.88 5.36
CA ILE A 78 4.60 -1.38 4.10
C ILE A 78 5.36 -0.07 4.36
N ALA A 79 4.75 0.87 5.08
CA ALA A 79 5.40 2.12 5.48
C ALA A 79 6.65 1.88 6.33
N LEU A 80 6.61 0.87 7.21
CA LEU A 80 7.75 0.45 8.02
C LEU A 80 8.88 -0.11 7.14
N SER A 81 8.55 -0.93 6.14
CA SER A 81 9.52 -1.58 5.24
C SER A 81 10.32 -0.59 4.39
N VAL A 82 9.72 0.54 4.00
CA VAL A 82 10.40 1.57 3.20
C VAL A 82 11.29 2.48 4.06
N ASN A 83 11.07 2.49 5.38
CA ASN A 83 11.90 3.16 6.40
C ASN A 83 12.24 4.63 6.07
N ARG A 84 11.27 5.37 5.52
CA ARG A 84 11.42 6.80 5.18
C ARG A 84 10.81 7.67 6.29
N PRO A 85 11.48 8.77 6.72
CA PRO A 85 11.00 9.60 7.83
C PRO A 85 9.54 10.09 7.73
N LYS A 86 9.08 10.44 6.52
CA LYS A 86 7.70 10.88 6.28
C LYS A 86 6.65 9.76 6.38
N ASP A 87 7.06 8.51 6.18
CA ASP A 87 6.15 7.36 6.24
C ASP A 87 5.90 6.92 7.70
N PHE A 88 6.78 7.29 8.63
CA PHE A 88 6.54 7.11 10.07
C PHE A 88 5.34 7.88 10.59
N ALA A 89 5.10 9.09 10.07
CA ALA A 89 3.91 9.88 10.42
C ALA A 89 2.61 9.15 10.05
N ARG A 90 2.61 8.35 8.98
CA ARG A 90 1.44 7.53 8.61
C ARG A 90 1.21 6.38 9.58
N ILE A 91 2.28 5.73 10.03
CA ILE A 91 2.18 4.66 11.03
C ILE A 91 1.59 5.21 12.33
N LEU A 92 2.08 6.37 12.78
CA LEU A 92 1.57 7.05 13.96
C LEU A 92 0.10 7.44 13.79
N ALA A 93 -0.27 8.06 12.67
CA ALA A 93 -1.66 8.43 12.40
C ALA A 93 -2.62 7.23 12.42
N LEU A 94 -2.21 6.07 11.90
CA LEU A 94 -3.01 4.85 11.91
C LEU A 94 -3.19 4.27 13.33
N LEU A 95 -2.16 4.39 14.18
CA LEU A 95 -2.22 4.02 15.59
C LEU A 95 -3.11 4.99 16.38
N GLU A 96 -2.97 6.29 16.14
CA GLU A 96 -3.76 7.35 16.79
C GLU A 96 -5.25 7.29 16.44
N SER A 97 -5.58 6.83 15.23
CA SER A 97 -6.97 6.64 14.79
C SER A 97 -7.57 5.28 15.18
N ASP A 98 -6.88 4.50 16.02
CA ASP A 98 -7.26 3.13 16.40
C ASP A 98 -7.56 2.21 15.21
N SER A 99 -7.00 2.53 14.04
CA SER A 99 -7.23 1.75 12.81
C SER A 99 -6.36 0.49 12.75
N VAL A 100 -5.31 0.45 13.57
CA VAL A 100 -4.44 -0.70 13.78
C VAL A 100 -3.86 -0.63 15.19
N SER A 101 -3.64 -1.78 15.81
CA SER A 101 -2.95 -1.91 17.09
C SER A 101 -1.44 -2.15 16.94
N ARG A 102 -0.68 -1.85 18.00
CA ARG A 102 0.75 -2.19 18.07
C ARG A 102 1.00 -3.70 17.92
N GLU A 103 0.09 -4.52 18.41
CA GLU A 103 0.17 -5.99 18.34
C GLU A 103 0.00 -6.49 16.90
N GLU A 104 -0.98 -5.96 16.16
CA GLU A 104 -1.20 -6.30 14.75
C GLU A 104 0.01 -5.93 13.89
N ILE A 105 0.57 -4.73 14.07
CA ILE A 105 1.81 -4.33 13.37
C ILE A 105 2.96 -5.25 13.75
N ALA A 106 3.16 -5.54 15.04
CA ALA A 106 4.25 -6.41 15.50
C ALA A 106 4.16 -7.83 14.91
N SER A 107 2.94 -8.38 14.89
CA SER A 107 2.66 -9.72 14.37
C SER A 107 2.96 -9.80 12.87
N LEU A 108 2.41 -8.86 12.08
CA LEU A 108 2.61 -8.82 10.63
C LEU A 108 4.06 -8.47 10.26
N ALA A 109 4.70 -7.56 11.00
CA ALA A 109 6.12 -7.25 10.81
C ALA A 109 6.99 -8.47 11.04
N ARG A 110 6.72 -9.29 12.08
CA ARG A 110 7.44 -10.54 12.31
C ARG A 110 7.27 -11.53 11.16
N GLN A 111 6.03 -11.70 10.66
CA GLN A 111 5.74 -12.60 9.53
C GLN A 111 6.54 -12.24 8.26
N HIS A 112 6.82 -10.96 8.05
CA HIS A 112 7.59 -10.47 6.92
C HIS A 112 9.07 -10.15 7.24
N GLY A 113 9.59 -10.59 8.39
CA GLY A 113 11.01 -10.40 8.74
C GLY A 113 11.42 -8.97 9.07
N LEU A 114 10.46 -8.11 9.46
CA LEU A 114 10.64 -6.69 9.80
C LEU A 114 10.62 -6.43 11.31
N GLU A 115 10.74 -7.46 12.15
CA GLU A 115 10.64 -7.35 13.60
C GLU A 115 11.65 -6.34 14.20
N ASP A 116 12.90 -6.37 13.76
CA ASP A 116 13.92 -5.45 14.27
C ASP A 116 13.68 -4.00 13.82
N VAL A 117 13.09 -3.80 12.64
CA VAL A 117 12.70 -2.47 12.16
C VAL A 117 11.57 -1.93 13.04
N TRP A 118 10.60 -2.78 13.37
CA TRP A 118 9.50 -2.43 14.28
C TRP A 118 10.00 -2.06 15.67
N LYS A 119 10.89 -2.87 16.28
CA LYS A 119 11.48 -2.55 17.59
C LYS A 119 12.18 -1.20 17.62
N ARG A 120 12.94 -0.86 16.57
CA ARG A 120 13.60 0.46 16.46
C ARG A 120 12.59 1.60 16.30
N PHE A 121 11.49 1.36 15.58
CA PHE A 121 10.42 2.35 15.44
C PHE A 121 9.75 2.62 16.80
N VAL A 122 9.37 1.57 17.53
CA VAL A 122 8.74 1.66 18.86
C VAL A 122 9.64 2.44 19.82
N ALA A 123 10.91 2.04 19.94
CA ALA A 123 11.88 2.69 20.82
C ALA A 123 12.09 4.18 20.49
N ARG A 124 11.91 4.58 19.23
CA ARG A 124 12.12 5.95 18.77
C ARG A 124 10.89 6.85 18.92
N PHE A 125 9.69 6.30 18.76
CA PHE A 125 8.48 7.11 18.59
C PHE A 125 7.36 6.79 19.59
N LEU A 126 7.39 5.64 20.25
CA LEU A 126 6.30 5.15 21.11
C LEU A 126 6.70 4.93 22.57
N ASP A 127 7.99 4.77 22.85
CA ASP A 127 8.56 4.60 24.19
C ASP A 127 9.19 5.90 24.74
N GLY A 128 8.86 7.04 24.12
CA GLY A 128 9.30 8.38 24.52
C GLY A 128 8.29 9.12 25.38
#